data_AF-A0A443L7E1-F1
#
_entry.id   AF-A0A443L7E1-F1
#
_cell.length_a   1.000
_cell.length_b   1.000
_cell.length_c   1.000
_cell.angle_alpha   90.00
_cell.angle_beta   90.00
_cell.angle_gamma   90.00
#
_symmetry.space_group_name_H-M   'P 1'
#
loop_
_entity.id
_entity.type
_entity.pdbx_description
1 polymer ?
#
loop_
_entity_poly.entity_id
_entity_poly.type
_entity_poly.pdbx_seq_one_letter_code
_entity_poly.pdbx_strand_id
1 'polypeptide(L)'
;MAAARHTALPLPARRGLSREEAAAYVSVSPNFFDSMVREGLMPGPKRVKARVFWDRYQLDAAFDALPGDTPSAHDEGPEDNEWDQV
;
A
#
# COMPACT_ATOMS: atom_id res chain seq x y z
N MET A 1 0.94 -4.66 45.76
CA MET A 1 0.93 -3.92 44.48
C MET A 1 0.59 -4.88 43.37
N ALA A 2 -0.59 -4.75 42.75
CA ALA A 2 -1.02 -5.63 41.67
C ALA A 2 -0.34 -5.21 40.36
N ALA A 3 0.39 -6.13 39.73
CA ALA A 3 0.99 -5.92 38.42
C ALA A 3 -0.12 -5.87 37.35
N ALA A 4 -0.09 -4.85 36.50
CA ALA A 4 -1.02 -4.72 35.39
C ALA A 4 -0.83 -5.91 34.44
N ARG A 5 -1.88 -6.73 34.29
CA ARG A 5 -1.95 -7.76 33.26
C ARG A 5 -1.88 -7.07 31.91
N HIS A 6 -0.87 -7.36 31.11
CA HIS A 6 -0.81 -6.92 29.72
C HIS A 6 -1.99 -7.56 28.99
N THR A 7 -3.07 -6.80 28.78
CA THR A 7 -4.12 -7.20 27.86
C THR A 7 -3.47 -7.27 26.49
N ALA A 8 -3.21 -8.47 26.00
CA ALA A 8 -2.71 -8.67 24.65
C ALA A 8 -3.69 -7.97 23.70
N LEU A 9 -3.27 -6.82 23.15
CA LEU A 9 -4.00 -6.15 22.09
C LEU A 9 -4.19 -7.18 20.96
N PRO A 10 -5.35 -7.21 20.28
CA PRO A 10 -5.54 -8.10 19.15
C PRO A 10 -4.36 -7.89 18.19
N LEU A 11 -3.66 -8.98 17.87
CA LEU A 11 -2.49 -8.92 17.00
C LEU A 11 -2.91 -8.19 15.71
N PRO A 12 -2.13 -7.21 15.23
CA PRO A 12 -2.47 -6.52 14.00
C PRO A 12 -2.65 -7.53 12.87
N ALA A 13 -3.53 -7.19 11.93
CA ALA A 13 -3.80 -8.00 10.74
C ALA A 13 -2.48 -8.49 10.13
N ARG A 14 -2.43 -9.79 9.77
CA ARG A 14 -1.23 -10.51 9.33
C ARG A 14 -0.33 -9.63 8.46
N ARG A 15 0.91 -9.42 8.88
CA ARG A 15 1.87 -8.55 8.17
C ARG A 15 2.53 -9.23 6.97
N GLY A 16 2.71 -10.56 7.05
CA GLY A 16 3.23 -11.37 5.95
C GLY A 16 2.08 -11.93 5.12
N LEU A 17 2.03 -11.54 3.85
CA LEU A 17 1.05 -12.01 2.87
C LEU A 17 1.70 -13.00 1.90
N SER A 18 0.99 -14.04 1.53
CA SER A 18 1.35 -14.90 0.39
C SER A 18 1.20 -14.14 -0.94
N ARG A 19 1.65 -14.75 -2.03
CA ARG A 19 1.55 -14.15 -3.38
C ARG A 19 0.10 -13.81 -3.74
N GLU A 20 -0.83 -14.73 -3.47
CA GLU A 20 -2.25 -14.56 -3.79
C GLU A 20 -2.88 -13.48 -2.90
N GLU A 21 -2.55 -13.46 -1.62
CA GLU A 21 -3.02 -12.44 -0.68
C GLU A 21 -2.46 -11.04 -1.01
N ALA A 22 -1.20 -10.95 -1.44
CA ALA A 22 -0.57 -9.70 -1.85
C ALA A 22 -1.22 -9.13 -3.13
N ALA A 23 -1.49 -9.99 -4.12
CA ALA A 23 -2.20 -9.60 -5.33
C ALA A 23 -3.64 -9.16 -5.02
N ALA A 24 -4.36 -9.90 -4.17
CA ALA A 24 -5.70 -9.54 -3.73
C ALA A 24 -5.72 -8.22 -2.94
N TYR A 25 -4.69 -7.96 -2.11
CA TYR A 25 -4.57 -6.70 -1.36
C TYR A 25 -4.49 -5.48 -2.28
N VAL A 26 -3.75 -5.59 -3.38
CA VAL A 26 -3.60 -4.54 -4.41
C VAL A 26 -4.75 -4.59 -5.45
N SER A 27 -5.73 -5.48 -5.27
CA SER A 27 -6.87 -5.68 -6.18
C SER A 27 -6.48 -6.05 -7.62
N VAL A 28 -5.41 -6.84 -7.78
CA VAL A 28 -4.91 -7.30 -9.09
C VAL A 28 -4.84 -8.82 -9.17
N SER A 29 -4.73 -9.36 -10.40
CA SER A 29 -4.50 -10.79 -10.57
C SER A 29 -3.06 -11.19 -10.15
N PRO A 30 -2.82 -12.43 -9.69
CA PRO A 30 -1.49 -12.88 -9.31
C PRO A 30 -0.45 -12.82 -10.44
N ASN A 31 -0.87 -12.97 -11.70
CA ASN A 31 0.04 -12.87 -12.84
C ASN A 31 0.42 -11.42 -13.15
N PHE A 32 -0.54 -10.49 -13.00
CA PHE A 32 -0.25 -9.07 -13.16
C PHE A 32 0.65 -8.58 -12.02
N PHE A 33 0.40 -9.01 -10.78
CA PHE A 33 1.26 -8.72 -9.65
C PHE A 33 2.72 -9.16 -9.88
N ASP A 34 2.94 -10.38 -10.41
CA ASP A 34 4.29 -10.84 -10.76
C ASP A 34 4.97 -9.96 -11.82
N SER A 35 4.19 -9.41 -12.76
CA SER A 35 4.69 -8.51 -13.80
C SER A 35 5.08 -7.16 -13.18
N MET A 36 4.24 -6.59 -12.31
CA MET A 36 4.57 -5.38 -11.54
C MET A 36 5.82 -5.54 -10.68
N VAL A 37 6.00 -6.70 -10.05
CA VAL A 37 7.22 -6.98 -9.26
C VAL A 37 8.46 -7.07 -10.17
N ARG A 38 8.33 -7.62 -11.38
CA ARG A 38 9.41 -7.66 -12.38
C ARG A 38 9.76 -6.27 -12.92
N GLU A 39 8.75 -5.42 -13.10
CA GLU A 39 8.91 -4.04 -13.56
C GLU A 39 9.41 -3.10 -12.45
N GLY A 40 9.49 -3.57 -11.20
CA GLY A 40 9.96 -2.78 -10.05
C GLY A 40 8.91 -1.84 -9.47
N LEU A 41 7.65 -1.97 -9.90
CA LEU A 41 6.49 -1.23 -9.40
C LEU A 41 6.00 -1.75 -8.04
N MET A 42 6.31 -3.00 -7.71
CA MET A 42 5.90 -3.66 -6.47
C MET A 42 7.11 -4.26 -5.74
N PRO A 43 7.06 -4.40 -4.40
CA PRO A 43 8.17 -4.90 -3.63
C PRO A 43 8.46 -6.37 -3.95
N GLY A 44 9.75 -6.70 -3.98
CA GLY A 44 10.21 -8.07 -4.21
C GLY A 44 9.78 -9.05 -3.11
N PRO A 45 9.67 -10.35 -3.43
CA PRO A 45 9.36 -11.39 -2.46
C PRO A 45 10.40 -11.44 -1.32
N LYS A 46 9.94 -11.43 -0.08
CA LYS A 46 10.80 -11.66 1.09
C LYS A 46 10.88 -13.16 1.38
N ARG A 47 12.08 -13.72 1.25
CA ARG A 47 12.34 -15.14 1.51
C ARG A 47 12.91 -15.33 2.91
N VAL A 48 12.22 -16.09 3.75
CA VAL A 48 12.75 -16.55 5.05
C VAL A 48 12.74 -18.06 5.07
N LYS A 49 13.94 -18.65 5.00
CA LYS A 49 14.15 -20.09 4.84
C LYS A 49 13.37 -20.61 3.61
N ALA A 50 12.37 -21.46 3.84
CA ALA A 50 11.55 -22.07 2.79
C ALA A 50 10.26 -21.29 2.47
N ARG A 51 9.96 -20.21 3.20
CA ARG A 51 8.72 -19.44 3.01
C ARG A 51 8.98 -18.14 2.27
N VAL A 52 8.06 -17.81 1.38
CA VAL A 52 8.04 -16.55 0.64
C VAL A 52 6.81 -15.77 1.07
N PHE A 53 7.01 -14.52 1.46
CA PHE A 53 5.92 -13.61 1.81
C PHE A 53 6.26 -12.17 1.43
N TRP A 54 5.23 -11.36 1.32
CA TRP A 54 5.30 -9.92 1.11
C TRP A 54 4.90 -9.21 2.39
N ASP A 55 5.60 -8.11 2.69
CA ASP A 55 5.26 -7.28 3.83
C ASP A 55 4.17 -6.29 3.43
N ARG A 56 3.07 -6.26 4.17
CA ARG A 56 1.96 -5.34 3.92
C ARG A 56 2.40 -3.88 3.84
N TYR A 57 3.29 -3.41 4.70
CA TYR A 57 3.71 -2.00 4.67
C TYR A 57 4.58 -1.68 3.46
N GLN A 58 5.34 -2.65 2.96
CA GLN A 58 6.08 -2.45 1.72
C GLN A 58 5.14 -2.41 0.52
N LEU A 59 4.05 -3.19 0.52
CA LEU A 59 3.03 -3.11 -0.52
C LEU A 59 2.33 -1.75 -0.49
N ASP A 60 2.01 -1.26 0.70
CA ASP A 60 1.39 0.06 0.92
C ASP A 60 2.29 1.19 0.39
N ALA A 61 3.56 1.20 0.80
CA ALA A 61 4.54 2.20 0.35
C ALA A 61 4.81 2.15 -1.16
N ALA A 62 4.84 0.94 -1.75
CA ALA A 62 5.00 0.80 -3.19
C ALA A 62 3.76 1.26 -3.95
N PHE A 63 2.56 1.00 -3.41
CA PHE A 63 1.31 1.45 -3.99
C PHE A 63 1.18 2.98 -3.96
N ASP A 64 1.55 3.62 -2.85
CA ASP A 64 1.60 5.08 -2.71
C ASP A 64 2.62 5.73 -3.67
N ALA A 65 3.74 5.03 -3.92
CA ALA A 65 4.76 5.47 -4.87
C ALA A 65 4.42 5.19 -6.35
N LEU A 66 3.33 4.48 -6.65
CA LEU A 66 2.92 4.28 -8.05
C LEU A 66 2.59 5.63 -8.67
N PRO A 67 2.95 5.87 -9.94
CA PRO A 67 2.51 7.06 -10.66
C PRO A 67 0.98 7.01 -10.77
N GLY A 68 0.31 7.67 -9.84
CA GLY A 68 -1.13 7.84 -9.85
C GLY A 68 -1.51 8.96 -10.81
N ASP A 69 -2.67 8.82 -11.44
CA ASP A 69 -3.34 9.91 -12.16
C ASP A 69 -3.98 10.89 -11.16
N THR A 70 -3.25 11.24 -10.10
CA THR A 70 -3.68 12.27 -9.15
C THR A 70 -3.20 13.59 -9.72
N PRO A 71 -4.10 14.52 -10.11
CA PRO A 71 -3.69 15.87 -10.40
C PRO A 71 -3.03 16.39 -9.12
N SER A 72 -1.73 16.60 -9.17
CA SER A 72 -0.99 17.17 -8.05
C SER A 72 -1.70 18.45 -7.65
N ALA A 73 -2.10 18.54 -6.38
CA ALA A 73 -2.74 19.70 -5.78
C ALA A 73 -1.73 20.86 -5.64
N HIS A 74 -1.28 21.35 -6.78
CA HIS A 74 -0.49 22.57 -6.95
C HIS A 74 -0.91 23.26 -8.26
N ASP A 75 -2.22 23.29 -8.52
CA ASP A 75 -2.81 24.32 -9.40
C ASP A 75 -3.26 25.48 -8.49
N GLU A 76 -2.27 26.21 -7.98
CA GLU A 76 -2.49 27.51 -7.38
C GLU A 76 -2.47 28.55 -8.51
N GLY A 77 -3.65 28.85 -9.08
CA GLY A 77 -3.97 30.14 -9.70
C GLY A 77 -4.75 30.09 -11.03
N PRO A 78 -5.60 31.10 -11.33
CA PRO A 78 -5.83 32.32 -10.57
C PRO A 78 -7.16 32.28 -9.79
N GLU A 79 -7.19 33.05 -8.71
CA GLU A 79 -8.41 33.47 -8.02
C GLU A 79 -9.23 34.43 -8.90
N ASP A 80 -9.80 33.94 -10.00
CA ASP A 80 -10.75 34.71 -10.80
C ASP A 80 -12.10 33.98 -10.77
N ASN A 81 -12.84 34.15 -9.67
CA ASN A 81 -14.24 33.77 -9.61
C ASN A 81 -15.07 34.75 -10.45
N GLU A 82 -15.10 34.52 -11.77
CA GLU A 82 -15.89 35.24 -12.78
C GLU A 82 -17.43 35.11 -12.64
N TRP A 83 -17.93 34.72 -11.47
CA TRP A 83 -19.36 34.51 -11.18
C TRP A 83 -19.97 35.55 -10.23
N ASP A 84 -19.20 36.57 -9.80
CA ASP A 84 -19.67 37.69 -8.96
C ASP A 84 -19.96 38.98 -9.77
N GLN A 85 -20.14 38.88 -11.10
CA GLN A 85 -20.41 40.04 -11.98
C GLN A 85 -21.69 39.97 -12.80
N VAL A 86 -22.79 39.39 -12.27
CA VAL A 86 -24.13 39.52 -12.89
C VAL A 86 -25.26 39.76 -11.89
#